data_AF-A0A7J3JB15-F1
#
_entry.id   AF-A0A7J3JB15-F1
#
_cell.length_a   1.000
_cell.length_b   1.000
_cell.length_c   1.000
_cell.angle_alpha   90.00
_cell.angle_beta   90.00
_cell.angle_gamma   90.00
#
_symmetry.space_group_name_H-M   'P 1'
#
loop_
_entity.id
_entity.type
_entity.pdbx_description
1 polymer ?
#
loop_
_entity_poly.entity_id
_entity_poly.type
_entity_poly.pdbx_seq_one_letter_code
_entity_poly.pdbx_strand_id
1 'polypeptide(L)'
;MSEYEVILRQEAGVKDHQSESPPTVGLKAGAFADLGTLILTNKRLIYIAKGGASRAAAWAIGGVFAAQAIEQRVSKAEIDELATQQGSYYTPLQNITRVEAGKKMGQSYVRVDSTGTEKPVHAYVVAGGNNNQQWMVAINQAKTAINASPTQAVSAPQQAQRTCQRCGTPDSSGSKFCTTCGSPLTQTQTQPQMPPPPPPPPPPTQTPTCPYCRNPIRYIQQYQRWYCDNERRYV
;
A
#
# COMPACT_ATOMS: atom_id res chain seq x y z
N MET A 1 27.73 -5.46 9.06
CA MET A 1 26.27 -5.30 9.26
C MET A 1 25.66 -5.18 7.88
N SER A 2 24.95 -6.20 7.41
CA SER A 2 24.31 -6.18 6.09
C SER A 2 23.32 -5.03 6.03
N GLU A 3 23.43 -4.17 5.03
CA GLU A 3 22.51 -3.06 4.83
C GLU A 3 21.19 -3.64 4.28
N TYR A 4 20.09 -3.49 5.02
CA TYR A 4 18.78 -3.98 4.60
C TYR A 4 17.92 -2.84 4.03
N GLU A 5 16.98 -3.20 3.15
CA GLU A 5 15.93 -2.34 2.61
C GLU A 5 14.56 -2.94 2.94
N VAL A 6 13.59 -2.08 3.22
CA VAL A 6 12.21 -2.49 3.49
C VAL A 6 11.39 -2.30 2.22
N ILE A 7 10.72 -3.35 1.75
CA ILE A 7 9.77 -3.27 0.63
C ILE A 7 8.50 -2.60 1.12
N LEU A 8 8.18 -1.45 0.55
CA LEU A 8 6.95 -0.70 0.84
C LEU A 8 5.81 -1.12 -0.10
N ARG A 9 6.14 -1.49 -1.34
CA ARG A 9 5.17 -1.94 -2.34
C ARG A 9 5.85 -2.75 -3.43
N GLN A 10 5.13 -3.73 -3.98
CA GLN A 10 5.57 -4.53 -5.11
C GLN A 10 4.39 -4.86 -6.01
N GLU A 11 4.62 -4.86 -7.32
CA GLU A 11 3.61 -5.21 -8.32
C GLU A 11 4.26 -5.90 -9.52
N ALA A 12 3.67 -7.02 -9.96
CA ALA A 12 4.13 -7.76 -11.13
C ALA A 12 3.31 -7.40 -12.36
N GLY A 13 3.84 -7.66 -13.56
CA GLY A 13 3.12 -7.36 -14.80
C GLY A 13 3.09 -5.87 -15.13
N VAL A 14 4.11 -5.13 -14.67
CA VAL A 14 4.27 -3.70 -14.96
C VAL A 14 5.04 -3.54 -16.26
N LYS A 15 4.60 -2.65 -17.14
CA LYS A 15 5.38 -2.25 -18.32
C LYS A 15 6.13 -0.97 -18.03
N ASP A 16 7.42 -0.94 -18.35
CA ASP A 16 8.22 0.27 -18.41
C ASP A 16 8.21 0.86 -19.83
N HIS A 17 8.13 2.18 -19.91
CA HIS A 17 8.38 2.95 -21.11
C HIS A 17 9.31 4.10 -20.75
N GLN A 18 10.47 4.18 -21.39
CA GLN A 18 11.41 5.29 -21.23
C GLN A 18 10.93 6.54 -22.00
N SER A 19 9.77 7.07 -21.62
CA SER A 19 9.10 8.22 -22.22
C SER A 19 8.15 8.87 -21.22
N GLU A 20 7.74 10.12 -21.51
CA GLU A 20 6.81 10.88 -20.65
C GLU A 20 5.42 10.24 -20.52
N SER A 21 5.07 9.40 -21.49
CA SER A 21 3.80 8.68 -21.55
C SER A 21 3.98 7.41 -22.37
N PRO A 22 3.14 6.38 -22.16
CA PRO A 22 3.17 5.17 -22.97
C PRO A 22 2.89 5.50 -24.46
N PRO A 23 3.45 4.71 -25.40
CA PRO A 23 3.21 4.88 -26.82
C PRO A 23 1.75 4.57 -27.18
N THR A 24 1.25 5.22 -28.23
CA THR A 24 -0.16 5.10 -28.67
C THR A 24 -0.46 3.78 -29.38
N VAL A 25 0.56 3.02 -29.77
CA VAL A 25 0.39 1.73 -30.45
C VAL A 25 -0.13 0.71 -29.44
N GLY A 26 -1.36 0.22 -29.66
CA GLY A 26 -1.99 -0.79 -28.81
C GLY A 26 -1.05 -1.96 -28.52
N LEU A 27 -1.15 -2.55 -27.34
CA LEU A 27 -0.38 -3.75 -26.98
C LEU A 27 -0.55 -4.77 -28.09
N LYS A 28 0.45 -4.95 -28.97
CA LYS A 28 0.42 -6.06 -29.93
C LYS A 28 0.28 -7.34 -29.12
N ALA A 29 -0.71 -8.16 -29.46
CA ALA A 29 -0.88 -9.49 -28.91
C ALA A 29 0.43 -10.27 -29.19
N GLY A 30 1.25 -10.45 -28.15
CA GLY A 30 2.64 -10.93 -28.24
C GLY A 30 3.63 -10.15 -27.36
N ALA A 31 3.33 -8.90 -26.99
CA ALA A 31 4.19 -8.03 -26.17
C ALA A 31 4.05 -8.29 -24.65
N PHE A 32 3.92 -9.56 -24.24
CA PHE A 32 4.05 -9.98 -22.84
C PHE A 32 5.52 -10.21 -22.45
N ALA A 33 6.43 -10.18 -23.42
CA ALA A 33 7.88 -10.36 -23.22
C ALA A 33 8.55 -9.20 -22.46
N ASP A 34 7.91 -8.03 -22.39
CA ASP A 34 8.46 -6.81 -21.77
C ASP A 34 7.75 -6.44 -20.46
N LEU A 35 7.12 -7.40 -19.80
CA LEU A 35 6.57 -7.20 -18.46
C LEU A 35 7.69 -7.35 -17.43
N GLY A 36 7.64 -6.54 -16.39
CA GLY A 36 8.54 -6.61 -15.25
C GLY A 36 7.80 -6.58 -13.92
N THR A 37 8.59 -6.48 -12.86
CA THR A 37 8.12 -6.24 -11.49
C THR A 37 8.61 -4.87 -11.06
N LEU A 38 7.70 -4.03 -10.59
CA LEU A 38 8.02 -2.75 -9.96
C LEU A 38 8.06 -2.95 -8.45
N ILE A 39 9.13 -2.49 -7.81
CA ILE A 39 9.35 -2.61 -6.37
C ILE A 39 9.71 -1.22 -5.83
N LEU A 40 9.00 -0.78 -4.80
CA LEU A 40 9.36 0.40 -4.03
C LEU A 40 9.93 -0.04 -2.69
N THR A 41 11.15 0.39 -2.39
CA THR A 41 11.74 0.27 -1.06
C THR A 41 11.76 1.61 -0.34
N ASN A 42 12.17 1.60 0.91
CA ASN A 42 12.44 2.83 1.68
C ASN A 42 13.64 3.65 1.16
N LYS A 43 14.38 3.17 0.14
CA LYS A 43 15.56 3.87 -0.42
C LYS A 43 15.48 4.12 -1.92
N ARG A 44 14.80 3.27 -2.68
CA ARG A 44 14.78 3.34 -4.15
C ARG A 44 13.53 2.74 -4.75
N LEU A 45 13.24 3.15 -5.98
CA LEU A 45 12.31 2.48 -6.88
C LEU A 45 13.11 1.56 -7.80
N ILE A 46 12.69 0.32 -7.96
CA ILE A 46 13.40 -0.70 -8.74
C ILE A 46 12.43 -1.29 -9.76
N TYR A 47 12.89 -1.40 -11.00
CA TYR A 47 12.20 -2.14 -12.04
C TYR A 47 13.04 -3.37 -12.40
N ILE A 48 12.44 -4.55 -12.31
CA ILE A 48 13.08 -5.81 -12.67
C ILE A 48 12.41 -6.32 -13.94
N ALA A 49 13.13 -6.33 -15.06
CA ALA A 49 12.61 -6.87 -16.31
C ALA A 49 12.49 -8.40 -16.24
N LYS A 50 11.30 -8.94 -16.57
CA LYS A 50 11.08 -10.38 -16.66
C LYS A 50 11.58 -10.82 -18.04
N GLY A 51 12.89 -11.05 -18.17
CA GLY A 51 13.52 -11.35 -19.45
C GLY A 51 12.85 -12.52 -20.18
N GLY A 52 12.03 -12.21 -21.19
CA GLY A 52 11.44 -13.15 -22.14
C GLY A 52 10.46 -14.19 -21.54
N ALA A 53 9.69 -14.82 -22.44
CA ALA A 53 8.65 -15.80 -22.12
C ALA A 53 9.11 -16.99 -21.24
N SER A 54 10.41 -17.26 -21.17
CA SER A 54 11.00 -18.39 -20.43
C SER A 54 11.25 -18.12 -18.93
N ARG A 55 11.08 -16.88 -18.43
CA ARG A 55 11.36 -16.54 -17.02
C ARG A 55 10.12 -16.11 -16.23
N ALA A 56 8.94 -16.32 -16.83
CA ALA A 56 7.66 -15.92 -16.26
C ALA A 56 7.29 -16.66 -14.95
N ALA A 57 7.86 -17.85 -14.69
CA ALA A 57 7.45 -18.71 -13.58
C ALA A 57 8.16 -18.46 -12.23
N ALA A 58 9.27 -17.72 -12.19
CA ALA A 58 10.08 -17.61 -10.96
C ALA A 58 9.65 -16.50 -9.98
N TRP A 59 8.83 -15.53 -10.43
CA TRP A 59 8.59 -14.28 -9.70
C TRP A 59 7.12 -13.96 -9.40
N ALA A 60 6.23 -14.92 -9.61
CA ALA A 60 4.91 -14.91 -8.97
C ALA A 60 5.07 -15.66 -7.64
N ILE A 61 5.22 -14.92 -6.53
CA ILE A 61 4.98 -15.41 -5.17
C ILE A 61 5.52 -16.85 -4.94
N GLY A 62 6.85 -17.06 -4.89
CA GLY A 62 7.32 -18.44 -4.68
C GLY A 62 8.82 -18.70 -4.49
N GLY A 63 9.73 -17.95 -5.13
CA GLY A 63 11.16 -18.34 -5.13
C GLY A 63 12.02 -17.64 -4.09
N VAL A 64 12.08 -16.31 -4.15
CA VAL A 64 13.06 -15.51 -3.38
C VAL A 64 12.41 -14.61 -2.34
N PHE A 65 11.12 -14.26 -2.51
CA PHE A 65 10.38 -13.41 -1.57
C PHE A 65 9.29 -14.14 -0.76
N ALA A 66 9.12 -15.45 -0.96
CA ALA A 66 8.10 -16.24 -0.24
C ALA A 66 8.50 -16.54 1.22
N ALA A 67 9.80 -16.51 1.55
CA ALA A 67 10.29 -16.81 2.89
C ALA A 67 10.35 -15.58 3.84
N GLN A 68 10.13 -14.36 3.34
CA GLN A 68 10.24 -13.12 4.14
C GLN A 68 8.90 -12.43 4.37
N ALA A 69 7.78 -13.15 4.19
CA ALA A 69 6.42 -12.65 4.40
C ALA A 69 6.13 -12.13 5.82
N ILE A 70 7.07 -12.32 6.77
CA ILE A 70 6.97 -11.83 8.15
C ILE A 70 7.70 -10.50 8.37
N GLU A 71 8.66 -10.10 7.51
CA GLU A 71 9.47 -8.89 7.77
C GLU A 71 9.65 -7.91 6.60
N GLN A 72 9.27 -8.23 5.35
CA GLN A 72 9.42 -7.32 4.19
C GLN A 72 10.84 -6.73 4.01
N ARG A 73 11.87 -7.36 4.58
CA ARG A 73 13.27 -6.89 4.58
C ARG A 73 14.08 -7.68 3.57
N VAL A 74 14.68 -6.97 2.63
CA VAL A 74 15.60 -7.54 1.63
C VAL A 74 17.00 -7.05 1.89
N SER A 75 18.02 -7.87 1.63
CA SER A 75 19.38 -7.36 1.67
C SER A 75 19.66 -6.47 0.46
N LYS A 76 20.46 -5.43 0.66
CA LYS A 76 20.90 -4.55 -0.42
C LYS A 76 21.61 -5.31 -1.54
N ALA A 77 22.40 -6.33 -1.19
CA ALA A 77 23.13 -7.16 -2.15
C ALA A 77 22.18 -7.93 -3.09
N GLU A 78 21.11 -8.51 -2.55
CA GLU A 78 20.09 -9.20 -3.37
C GLU A 78 19.41 -8.22 -4.33
N ILE A 79 19.06 -7.02 -3.86
CA ILE A 79 18.43 -6.00 -4.71
C ILE A 79 19.39 -5.47 -5.78
N ASP A 80 20.67 -5.26 -5.43
CA ASP A 80 21.70 -4.80 -6.38
C ASP A 80 21.96 -5.85 -7.47
N GLU A 81 22.02 -7.13 -7.09
CA GLU A 81 22.16 -8.24 -8.04
C GLU A 81 20.97 -8.31 -9.00
N LEU A 82 19.74 -8.17 -8.48
CA LEU A 82 18.53 -8.16 -9.30
C LEU A 82 18.48 -6.96 -10.24
N ALA A 83 18.89 -5.77 -9.79
CA ALA A 83 18.88 -4.58 -10.60
C ALA A 83 19.99 -4.56 -11.68
N THR A 84 21.00 -5.43 -11.57
CA THR A 84 22.08 -5.58 -12.56
C THR A 84 21.66 -6.45 -13.76
N GLN A 85 20.51 -7.13 -13.67
CA GLN A 85 19.99 -7.95 -14.78
C GLN A 85 19.66 -7.09 -16.00
N GLN A 86 19.87 -7.64 -17.21
CA GLN A 86 19.60 -6.93 -18.46
C GLN A 86 18.15 -6.40 -18.53
N GLY A 87 18.01 -5.09 -18.72
CA GLY A 87 16.70 -4.41 -18.76
C GLY A 87 16.12 -4.03 -17.39
N SER A 88 16.77 -4.44 -16.30
CA SER A 88 16.45 -3.99 -14.94
C SER A 88 17.24 -2.74 -14.60
N TYR A 89 16.71 -1.93 -13.68
CA TYR A 89 17.37 -0.73 -13.20
C TYR A 89 16.75 -0.29 -11.87
N TYR A 90 17.41 0.65 -11.20
CA TYR A 90 16.87 1.30 -10.01
C TYR A 90 17.07 2.81 -10.07
N THR A 91 16.20 3.52 -9.37
CA THR A 91 16.24 4.96 -9.20
C THR A 91 16.20 5.26 -7.70
N PRO A 92 17.29 5.80 -7.12
CA PRO A 92 17.29 6.27 -5.73
C PRO A 92 16.15 7.26 -5.49
N LEU A 93 15.45 7.15 -4.35
CA LEU A 93 14.32 8.04 -4.04
C LEU A 93 14.74 9.51 -4.00
N GLN A 94 15.97 9.80 -3.57
CA GLN A 94 16.57 11.14 -3.55
C GLN A 94 16.75 11.76 -4.95
N ASN A 95 16.83 10.92 -5.99
CA ASN A 95 17.00 11.37 -7.37
C ASN A 95 15.67 11.58 -8.08
N ILE A 96 14.54 11.13 -7.51
CA ILE A 96 13.23 11.28 -8.12
C ILE A 96 12.76 12.71 -7.94
N THR A 97 12.60 13.45 -9.03
CA THR A 97 12.18 14.86 -9.01
C THR A 97 10.65 14.99 -9.08
N ARG A 98 9.98 14.20 -9.92
CA ARG A 98 8.53 14.28 -10.15
C ARG A 98 7.91 12.89 -10.25
N VAL A 99 6.70 12.74 -9.72
CA VAL A 99 5.91 11.50 -9.83
C VAL A 99 4.47 11.87 -10.08
N GLU A 100 3.88 11.34 -11.15
CA GLU A 100 2.51 11.67 -11.56
C GLU A 100 1.77 10.45 -12.07
N ALA A 101 0.49 10.35 -11.75
CA ALA A 101 -0.41 9.40 -12.39
C ALA A 101 -1.06 10.08 -13.61
N GLY A 102 -0.85 9.51 -14.79
CA GLY A 102 -1.39 9.99 -16.06
C GLY A 102 -2.35 8.99 -16.69
N LYS A 103 -3.10 9.46 -17.70
CA LYS A 103 -3.92 8.61 -18.56
C LYS A 103 -3.77 9.05 -20.01
N LYS A 104 -3.51 8.11 -20.90
CA LYS A 104 -3.40 8.35 -22.34
C LYS A 104 -4.17 7.27 -23.10
N MET A 105 -5.16 7.67 -23.91
CA MET A 105 -5.98 6.75 -24.71
C MET A 105 -6.55 5.54 -23.93
N GLY A 106 -7.04 5.77 -22.71
CA GLY A 106 -7.61 4.71 -21.87
C GLY A 106 -6.59 3.95 -21.01
N GLN A 107 -5.28 4.07 -21.29
CA GLN A 107 -4.23 3.47 -20.48
C GLN A 107 -3.78 4.42 -19.37
N SER A 108 -3.89 3.97 -18.12
CA SER A 108 -3.37 4.68 -16.96
C SER A 108 -1.91 4.26 -16.71
N TYR A 109 -1.08 5.21 -16.29
CA TYR A 109 0.34 4.98 -16.03
C TYR A 109 0.86 5.88 -14.90
N VAL A 110 2.01 5.53 -14.33
CA VAL A 110 2.77 6.36 -13.39
C VAL A 110 4.02 6.87 -14.08
N ARG A 111 4.12 8.18 -14.26
CA ARG A 111 5.34 8.85 -14.70
C ARG A 111 6.26 9.07 -13.50
N VAL A 112 7.54 8.79 -13.68
CA VAL A 112 8.60 9.07 -12.72
C VAL A 112 9.72 9.78 -13.46
N ASP A 113 10.01 11.01 -13.04
CA ASP A 113 11.14 11.79 -13.52
C ASP A 113 12.24 11.75 -12.46
N SER A 114 13.48 11.64 -12.90
CA SER A 114 14.67 11.51 -12.06
C SER A 114 15.89 12.17 -12.66
N THR A 115 16.84 12.52 -11.80
CA THR A 115 18.14 13.10 -12.19
C THR A 115 19.27 12.12 -11.92
N GLY A 116 20.38 12.26 -12.64
CA GLY A 116 21.57 11.42 -12.43
C GLY A 116 21.44 9.97 -12.88
N THR A 117 20.41 9.63 -13.66
CA THR A 117 20.27 8.34 -14.35
C THR A 117 20.43 8.56 -15.86
N GLU A 118 20.95 7.56 -16.59
CA GLU A 118 20.99 7.60 -18.07
C GLU A 118 19.59 7.73 -18.70
N LYS A 119 18.56 7.39 -17.92
CA LYS A 119 17.17 7.32 -18.32
C LYS A 119 16.31 8.16 -17.35
N PRO A 120 16.18 9.47 -17.57
CA PRO A 120 15.62 10.36 -16.57
C PRO A 120 14.10 10.23 -16.44
N VAL A 121 13.39 9.75 -17.46
CA VAL A 121 11.91 9.73 -17.48
C VAL A 121 11.39 8.35 -17.84
N HIS A 122 10.53 7.82 -16.98
CA HIS A 122 9.88 6.53 -17.13
C HIS A 122 8.37 6.62 -16.92
N ALA A 123 7.60 5.89 -17.72
CA ALA A 123 6.16 5.73 -17.60
C ALA A 123 5.82 4.25 -17.36
N TYR A 124 5.37 3.94 -16.15
CA TYR A 124 5.00 2.60 -15.72
C TYR A 124 3.51 2.34 -15.93
N VAL A 125 3.16 1.34 -16.73
CA VAL A 125 1.76 0.89 -16.89
C VAL A 125 1.54 -0.29 -15.96
N VAL A 126 0.80 -0.07 -14.87
CA VAL A 126 0.42 -1.11 -13.92
C VAL A 126 -0.91 -1.73 -14.32
N ALA A 127 -0.97 -3.07 -14.42
CA ALA A 127 -2.21 -3.79 -14.64
C ALA A 127 -3.15 -3.59 -13.44
N GLY A 128 -4.37 -3.08 -13.67
CA GLY A 128 -5.35 -2.78 -12.62
C GLY A 128 -5.52 -1.27 -12.39
N GLY A 129 -6.67 -0.73 -12.80
CA GLY A 129 -6.88 0.72 -12.96
C GLY A 129 -6.56 1.61 -11.75
N ASN A 130 -6.81 1.15 -10.52
CA ASN A 130 -6.59 1.93 -9.30
C ASN A 130 -5.14 1.88 -8.78
N ASN A 131 -4.30 1.01 -9.32
CA ASN A 131 -2.95 0.79 -8.78
C ASN A 131 -2.03 1.99 -9.03
N ASN A 132 -2.20 2.70 -10.16
CA ASN A 132 -1.32 3.82 -10.53
C ASN A 132 -1.37 5.00 -9.53
N GLN A 133 -2.57 5.36 -9.05
CA GLN A 133 -2.72 6.41 -8.03
C GLN A 133 -2.07 5.99 -6.71
N GLN A 134 -2.23 4.73 -6.30
CA GLN A 134 -1.60 4.21 -5.09
C GLN A 134 -0.07 4.19 -5.21
N TRP A 135 0.47 3.88 -6.38
CA TRP A 135 1.90 3.93 -6.66
C TRP A 135 2.45 5.35 -6.59
N MET A 136 1.77 6.33 -7.20
CA MET A 136 2.14 7.74 -7.08
C MET A 136 2.17 8.20 -5.61
N VAL A 137 1.12 7.88 -4.84
CA VAL A 137 1.05 8.22 -3.41
C VAL A 137 2.17 7.55 -2.62
N ALA A 138 2.40 6.25 -2.83
CA ALA A 138 3.42 5.49 -2.11
C ALA A 138 4.84 6.03 -2.39
N ILE A 139 5.17 6.33 -3.64
CA ILE A 139 6.49 6.88 -4.00
C ILE A 139 6.66 8.27 -3.37
N ASN A 140 5.65 9.13 -3.44
CA ASN A 140 5.73 10.47 -2.84
C ASN A 140 5.86 10.41 -1.31
N GLN A 141 5.15 9.51 -0.64
CA GLN A 141 5.30 9.27 0.80
C GLN A 141 6.72 8.78 1.15
N ALA A 142 7.25 7.82 0.40
CA ALA A 142 8.62 7.33 0.60
C ALA A 142 9.66 8.43 0.37
N LYS A 143 9.49 9.27 -0.66
CA LYS A 143 10.33 10.45 -0.91
C LYS A 143 10.29 11.45 0.25
N THR A 144 9.13 11.70 0.84
CA THR A 144 9.05 12.58 2.00
C THR A 144 9.71 11.97 3.23
N ALA A 145 9.61 10.65 3.40
CA ALA A 145 10.19 9.94 4.54
C ALA A 145 11.73 9.91 4.51
N ILE A 146 12.37 9.88 3.33
CA ILE A 146 13.84 9.97 3.24
C ILE A 146 14.39 11.37 3.56
N ASN A 147 13.62 12.41 3.27
CA ASN A 147 14.02 13.80 3.50
C ASN A 147 13.69 14.25 4.92
N ALA A 148 12.73 13.59 5.58
CA ALA A 148 12.54 13.68 7.01
C ALA A 148 13.69 12.91 7.69
N SER A 149 14.77 13.62 8.06
CA SER A 149 15.86 13.09 8.87
C SER A 149 15.35 12.22 10.03
N PRO A 150 16.05 11.12 10.40
CA PRO A 150 15.59 10.19 11.41
C PRO A 150 15.85 10.75 12.82
N THR A 151 15.15 11.81 13.23
CA THR A 151 15.01 12.13 14.65
C THR A 151 13.85 11.34 15.28
N GLN A 152 13.27 10.39 14.55
CA GLN A 152 12.22 9.48 15.04
C GLN A 152 12.42 8.07 14.46
N ALA A 153 13.55 7.43 14.77
CA ALA A 153 13.71 5.99 14.51
C ALA A 153 14.60 5.33 15.57
N VAL A 154 14.16 5.37 16.83
CA VAL A 154 14.29 4.20 17.70
C VAL A 154 12.93 3.96 18.34
N SER A 155 12.09 3.18 17.66
CA SER A 155 11.00 2.48 18.32
C SER A 155 10.86 1.11 17.68
N ALA A 156 11.67 0.18 18.20
CA ALA A 156 11.19 -1.18 18.50
C ALA A 156 9.76 -1.09 19.08
N PRO A 157 8.88 -2.09 18.88
CA PRO A 157 7.45 -1.98 19.20
C PRO A 157 7.29 -1.31 20.55
N GLN A 158 6.71 -0.10 20.55
CA GLN A 158 6.61 0.74 21.73
C GLN A 158 5.79 -0.01 22.77
N GLN A 159 6.49 -0.74 23.66
CA GLN A 159 6.01 -0.98 24.99
C GLN A 159 5.99 0.40 25.64
N ALA A 160 4.85 1.07 25.48
CA ALA A 160 4.57 2.33 26.17
C ALA A 160 4.92 2.12 27.64
N GLN A 161 6.04 2.72 28.04
CA GLN A 161 6.58 2.68 29.38
C GLN A 161 5.53 3.35 30.28
N ARG A 162 4.67 2.55 30.90
CA ARG A 162 3.58 3.08 31.73
C ARG A 162 4.15 3.36 33.10
N THR A 163 4.19 4.64 33.46
CA THR A 163 4.53 5.06 34.82
C THR A 163 3.33 4.84 35.74
N CYS A 164 3.59 4.29 36.93
CA CYS A 164 2.55 4.14 37.94
C CYS A 164 2.07 5.52 38.42
N GLN A 165 0.78 5.82 38.27
CA GLN A 165 0.19 7.08 38.73
C GLN A 165 0.19 7.26 40.27
N ARG A 166 0.44 6.18 41.03
CA ARG A 166 0.44 6.23 42.50
C ARG A 166 1.83 6.46 43.10
N CYS A 167 2.87 5.84 42.54
CA CYS A 167 4.23 5.92 43.09
C CYS A 167 5.27 6.49 42.12
N GLY A 168 4.88 6.80 40.89
CA GLY A 168 5.76 7.37 39.86
C GLY A 168 6.79 6.40 39.27
N THR A 169 6.80 5.13 39.69
CA THR A 169 7.78 4.16 39.19
C THR A 169 7.44 3.72 37.76
N PRO A 170 8.40 3.74 36.82
CA PRO A 170 8.19 3.25 35.46
C PRO A 170 8.05 1.72 35.46
N ASP A 171 6.93 1.19 34.97
CA ASP A 171 6.72 -0.25 34.76
C ASP A 171 7.16 -0.62 33.34
N SER A 172 8.21 -1.42 33.23
CA SER A 172 8.76 -1.93 31.97
C SER A 172 8.27 -3.35 31.64
N SER A 173 7.35 -3.92 32.42
CA SER A 173 7.12 -5.37 32.44
C SER A 173 5.70 -5.81 32.05
N GLY A 174 4.79 -4.90 31.68
CA GLY A 174 3.44 -5.27 31.22
C GLY A 174 2.57 -5.87 32.34
N SER A 175 2.99 -5.68 33.58
CA SER A 175 2.38 -6.21 34.80
C SER A 175 0.96 -5.64 34.98
N LYS A 176 -0.02 -6.47 35.37
CA LYS A 176 -1.36 -5.97 35.73
C LYS A 176 -1.35 -5.11 37.01
N PHE A 177 -0.30 -5.22 37.82
CA PHE A 177 -0.11 -4.51 39.08
C PHE A 177 1.33 -3.99 39.17
N CYS A 178 1.52 -2.80 39.74
CA CYS A 178 2.83 -2.24 39.99
C CYS A 178 3.57 -3.12 41.01
N THR A 179 4.74 -3.63 40.65
CA THR A 179 5.60 -4.45 41.51
C THR A 179 6.15 -3.70 42.73
N THR A 180 6.16 -2.37 42.70
CA THR A 180 6.68 -1.54 43.80
C THR A 180 5.62 -1.15 44.82
N CYS A 181 4.40 -0.81 44.40
CA CYS A 181 3.35 -0.33 45.30
C CYS A 181 2.08 -1.20 45.34
N GLY A 182 2.07 -2.34 44.63
CA GLY A 182 0.96 -3.29 44.58
C GLY A 182 -0.32 -2.78 43.90
N SER A 183 -0.32 -1.56 43.36
CA SER A 183 -1.52 -0.93 42.81
C SER A 183 -1.79 -1.41 41.37
N PRO A 184 -3.06 -1.64 40.98
CA PRO A 184 -3.39 -2.09 39.62
C PRO A 184 -2.97 -1.04 38.60
N LEU A 185 -2.15 -1.44 37.63
CA LEU A 185 -1.80 -0.62 36.48
C LEU A 185 -2.88 -0.85 35.43
N THR A 186 -4.06 -0.27 35.64
CA THR A 186 -5.14 -0.32 34.66
C THR A 186 -4.60 0.25 33.36
N GLN A 187 -4.50 -0.62 32.36
CA GLN A 187 -4.15 -0.20 31.02
C GLN A 187 -5.33 0.65 30.53
N THR A 188 -5.21 1.97 30.58
CA THR A 188 -5.86 2.78 29.56
C THR A 188 -5.02 2.60 28.29
N GLN A 189 -5.02 1.37 27.76
CA GLN A 189 -5.04 1.27 26.31
C GLN A 189 -6.28 2.05 25.94
N THR A 190 -6.12 3.09 25.15
CA THR A 190 -7.11 3.38 24.12
C THR A 190 -7.21 2.08 23.30
N GLN A 191 -7.97 1.11 23.81
CA GLN A 191 -8.84 0.35 22.92
C GLN A 191 -9.49 1.42 22.05
N PRO A 192 -9.63 1.21 20.73
CA PRO A 192 -10.70 1.88 20.02
C PRO A 192 -11.90 1.68 20.93
N GLN A 193 -12.44 2.76 21.51
CA GLN A 193 -13.69 2.64 22.22
C GLN A 193 -14.58 2.02 21.17
N MET A 194 -14.95 0.75 21.38
CA MET A 194 -16.08 0.21 20.65
C MET A 194 -17.13 1.31 20.84
N PRO A 195 -17.67 1.88 19.76
CA PRO A 195 -18.81 2.76 19.91
C PRO A 195 -19.79 2.03 20.83
N PRO A 196 -20.44 2.74 21.77
CA PRO A 196 -21.44 2.11 22.62
C PRO A 196 -22.30 1.20 21.73
N PRO A 197 -22.62 -0.04 22.18
CA PRO A 197 -23.43 -0.95 21.37
C PRO A 197 -24.57 -0.12 20.80
N PRO A 198 -24.82 -0.21 19.48
CA PRO A 198 -25.86 0.61 18.86
C PRO A 198 -27.10 0.48 19.74
N PRO A 199 -27.79 1.59 20.02
CA PRO A 199 -29.00 1.54 20.83
C PRO A 199 -29.85 0.38 20.30
N PRO A 200 -30.48 -0.42 21.19
CA PRO A 200 -31.30 -1.54 20.76
C PRO A 200 -32.17 -1.04 19.60
N PRO A 201 -32.28 -1.81 18.50
CA PRO A 201 -32.97 -1.35 17.31
C PRO A 201 -34.31 -0.76 17.78
N PRO A 202 -34.64 0.48 17.36
CA PRO A 202 -35.92 1.05 17.72
C PRO A 202 -36.98 -0.01 17.37
N PRO A 203 -37.98 -0.24 18.23
CA PRO A 203 -39.05 -1.20 17.97
C PRO A 203 -39.54 -0.96 16.53
N PRO A 204 -39.82 -2.01 15.73
CA PRO A 204 -40.00 -1.91 14.29
C PRO A 204 -41.09 -0.90 13.93
N THR A 205 -40.69 0.36 13.77
CA THR A 205 -41.58 1.46 13.44
C THR A 205 -41.44 1.68 11.96
N GLN A 206 -42.31 0.97 11.24
CA GLN A 206 -42.72 1.22 9.88
C GLN A 206 -41.60 1.00 8.85
N THR A 207 -41.59 -0.20 8.26
CA THR A 207 -40.90 -0.44 6.99
C THR A 207 -41.30 0.69 6.04
N PRO A 208 -40.37 1.54 5.58
CA PRO A 208 -40.73 2.61 4.68
C PRO A 208 -41.39 1.99 3.45
N THR A 209 -42.48 2.61 3.01
CA THR A 209 -43.29 2.14 1.89
C THR A 209 -43.05 3.00 0.67
N CYS A 210 -43.04 2.39 -0.51
CA CYS A 210 -42.94 3.09 -1.78
C CYS A 210 -44.12 4.08 -1.93
N PRO A 211 -43.91 5.35 -2.30
CA PRO A 211 -45.00 6.32 -2.46
C PRO A 211 -45.93 6.01 -3.64
N TYR A 212 -45.52 5.12 -4.55
CA TYR A 212 -46.27 4.79 -5.77
C TYR A 212 -47.09 3.50 -5.62
N CYS A 213 -46.51 2.44 -5.04
CA CYS A 213 -47.19 1.14 -4.90
C CYS A 213 -47.48 0.73 -3.45
N ARG A 214 -47.13 1.54 -2.45
CA ARG A 214 -47.30 1.30 -1.00
C ARG A 214 -46.69 0.01 -0.44
N ASN A 215 -45.91 -0.71 -1.24
CA ASN A 215 -45.16 -1.88 -0.81
C ASN A 215 -43.92 -1.49 0.00
N PRO A 216 -43.46 -2.36 0.92
CA PRO A 216 -42.21 -2.14 1.64
C PRO A 216 -41.03 -1.99 0.67
N ILE A 217 -40.18 -0.98 0.90
CA ILE A 217 -38.94 -0.75 0.15
C ILE A 217 -37.73 -1.30 0.92
N ARG A 218 -36.74 -1.80 0.19
CA ARG A 218 -35.48 -2.33 0.77
C ARG A 218 -34.35 -1.31 0.64
N TYR A 219 -33.50 -1.24 1.65
CA TYR A 219 -32.32 -0.37 1.63
C TYR A 219 -31.11 -1.08 1.02
N ILE A 220 -30.48 -0.48 0.00
CA ILE A 220 -29.27 -1.04 -0.63
C ILE A 220 -28.05 -0.31 -0.06
N GLN A 221 -27.37 -0.94 0.91
CA GLN A 221 -26.21 -0.34 1.61
C GLN A 221 -25.07 0.09 0.67
N GLN A 222 -24.86 -0.63 -0.43
CA GLN A 222 -23.81 -0.34 -1.41
C GLN A 222 -23.96 1.04 -2.08
N TYR A 223 -25.19 1.56 -2.19
CA TYR A 223 -25.48 2.84 -2.83
C TYR A 223 -26.22 3.81 -1.91
N GLN A 224 -26.46 3.41 -0.66
CA GLN A 224 -27.22 4.16 0.34
C GLN A 224 -28.60 4.66 -0.15
N ARG A 225 -29.26 3.87 -1.02
CA ARG A 225 -30.55 4.21 -1.66
C ARG A 225 -31.64 3.18 -1.37
N TRP A 226 -32.88 3.64 -1.35
CA TRP A 226 -34.06 2.78 -1.23
C TRP A 226 -34.48 2.25 -2.59
N TYR A 227 -34.85 0.97 -2.65
CA TYR A 227 -35.26 0.29 -3.87
C TYR A 227 -36.63 -0.38 -3.67
N CYS A 228 -37.52 -0.19 -4.64
CA CYS A 228 -38.81 -0.85 -4.70
C CYS A 228 -38.73 -2.04 -5.64
N ASP A 229 -38.94 -3.25 -5.13
CA ASP A 229 -38.89 -4.48 -5.94
C ASP A 229 -40.10 -4.65 -6.87
N ASN A 230 -41.23 -4.02 -6.55
CA ASN A 230 -42.44 -4.06 -7.38
C ASN A 230 -42.33 -3.15 -8.61
N GLU A 231 -41.78 -1.94 -8.43
CA GLU A 231 -41.60 -0.97 -9.52
C GLU A 231 -40.21 -1.01 -10.16
N ARG A 232 -39.31 -1.84 -9.61
CA ARG A 232 -37.92 -2.01 -10.03
C ARG A 232 -37.15 -0.69 -10.19
N ARG A 233 -37.38 0.24 -9.26
CA ARG A 233 -36.79 1.58 -9.27
C ARG A 233 -36.32 2.02 -7.89
N TYR A 234 -35.41 2.98 -7.90
CA TYR A 234 -35.00 3.68 -6.69
C TYR A 234 -36.03 4.75 -6.30
N VAL A 235 -36.15 4.97 -4.99
CA VAL A 235 -36.96 6.03 -4.37
C VAL A 235 -36.03 7.02 -3.68
#